data_AF-A0A920CAW3-F1
#
_entry.id   AF-A0A920CAW3-F1
#
_cell.length_a   1.000
_cell.length_b   1.000
_cell.length_c   1.000
_cell.angle_alpha   90.00
_cell.angle_beta   90.00
_cell.angle_gamma   90.00
#
_symmetry.space_group_name_H-M   'P 1'
#
loop_
_entity.id
_entity.type
_entity.pdbx_description
1 polymer ?
#
loop_
_entity_poly.entity_id
_entity_poly.type
_entity_poly.pdbx_seq_one_letter_code
_entity_poly.pdbx_strand_id
1 'polypeptide(L)'
;MFQGDKQTIGVVQEMMGYCCTAETRAHKVFILEGVGSNGKSVLIEIIEHLCGKQNVSHVAMNELSQPFARGELVEKLLNVSSENEFSEKGLNTQQIKSIAAGDMIRVENKHEKGFSYRPVCKLLFGMNALPATMDKSHGFFRRLVIIPFRRVFKGAEADKMLLEKLLEELPGIFNFAMEGLRRLRERDFVFSEAVAIEQAVNSYKAEQNPVIPFVSDFVEQGTDDDRVNKNELFDRFQTWCRQQGETDFASRTSRDRRVFWTAFRNALLEAGIPIPEERQSNGLRFLHGLKLLKEAKQSIVDIFGESDDAATETAPGQRESQANSGQKVTARVTVGGRFGELLEEDSNERLSGNEDDEDCEVFALEEEWDHESIQFDLNYLPAQIFHGIQVREWLDGKPEHFDFDNYRFHLSSWGGQQFVSLRC
;
A
#
# COMPACT_ATOMS: atom_id res chain seq x y z
N MET A 1 -2.68 0.10 -18.61
CA MET A 1 -2.52 0.55 -17.21
C MET A 1 -2.95 -0.54 -16.22
N PHE A 2 -4.18 -1.09 -16.26
CA PHE A 2 -4.68 -2.04 -15.24
C PHE A 2 -4.66 -3.54 -15.64
N GLN A 3 -3.85 -3.94 -16.62
CA GLN A 3 -3.67 -5.35 -17.02
C GLN A 3 -4.96 -6.18 -17.26
N GLY A 4 -6.06 -5.52 -17.65
CA GLY A 4 -7.34 -6.19 -17.91
C GLY A 4 -8.25 -6.35 -16.68
N ASP A 5 -7.87 -5.82 -15.51
CA ASP A 5 -8.72 -5.79 -14.31
C ASP A 5 -9.98 -4.95 -14.57
N LYS A 6 -11.08 -5.64 -14.85
CA LYS A 6 -12.38 -5.05 -15.15
C LYS A 6 -12.99 -4.32 -13.96
N GLN A 7 -12.69 -4.74 -12.72
CA GLN A 7 -13.23 -4.11 -11.52
C GLN A 7 -12.60 -2.74 -11.35
N THR A 8 -11.26 -2.66 -11.39
CA THR A 8 -10.54 -1.38 -11.32
C THR A 8 -10.90 -0.46 -12.48
N ILE A 9 -11.01 -0.99 -13.70
CA ILE A 9 -11.48 -0.21 -14.87
C ILE A 9 -12.88 0.35 -14.63
N GLY A 10 -13.79 -0.44 -14.05
CA GLY A 10 -15.14 0.00 -13.70
C GLY A 10 -15.15 1.18 -12.74
N VAL A 11 -14.34 1.11 -11.67
CA VAL A 11 -14.19 2.21 -10.70
C VAL A 11 -13.58 3.46 -11.33
N VAL A 12 -12.57 3.30 -12.20
CA VAL A 12 -11.98 4.42 -12.94
C VAL A 12 -13.01 5.08 -13.86
N GLN A 13 -13.83 4.30 -14.56
CA GLN A 13 -14.90 4.82 -15.40
C GLN A 13 -15.92 5.64 -14.60
N GLU A 14 -16.32 5.15 -13.42
CA GLU A 14 -17.20 5.87 -12.49
C GLU A 14 -16.54 7.16 -11.97
N MET A 15 -15.26 7.11 -11.61
CA MET A 15 -14.49 8.27 -11.15
C MET A 15 -14.43 9.35 -12.24
N MET A 16 -14.09 8.99 -13.47
CA MET A 16 -14.04 9.92 -14.60
C MET A 16 -15.38 10.63 -14.78
N GLY A 17 -16.49 9.87 -14.79
CA GLY A 17 -17.82 10.42 -14.92
C GLY A 17 -18.22 11.32 -13.75
N TYR A 18 -17.88 10.93 -12.51
CA TYR A 18 -18.17 11.70 -11.31
C TYR A 18 -17.43 13.04 -11.28
N CYS A 19 -16.15 13.07 -11.70
CA CYS A 19 -15.32 14.27 -11.80
C CYS A 19 -15.95 15.37 -12.68
N CYS A 20 -16.67 14.98 -13.74
CA CYS A 20 -17.32 15.92 -14.68
C CYS A 20 -18.61 16.57 -14.15
N THR A 21 -19.08 16.26 -12.95
CA THR A 21 -20.34 16.77 -12.39
C THR A 21 -20.12 17.76 -11.25
N ALA A 22 -21.17 18.38 -10.71
CA ALA A 22 -21.11 19.13 -9.44
C ALA A 22 -21.61 18.29 -8.24
N GLU A 23 -21.81 16.99 -8.43
CA GLU A 23 -22.31 16.09 -7.38
C GLU A 23 -21.23 15.82 -6.34
N THR A 24 -21.60 15.85 -5.05
CA THR A 24 -20.70 15.53 -3.93
C THR A 24 -21.15 14.30 -3.14
N ARG A 25 -22.27 13.68 -3.52
CA ARG A 25 -22.98 12.64 -2.75
C ARG A 25 -22.16 11.38 -2.45
N ALA A 26 -21.13 11.08 -3.26
CA ALA A 26 -20.29 9.90 -3.06
C ALA A 26 -19.30 10.07 -1.89
N HIS A 27 -19.03 11.31 -1.48
CA HIS A 27 -18.05 11.66 -0.45
C HIS A 27 -16.66 11.04 -0.69
N LYS A 28 -16.16 11.06 -1.94
CA LYS A 28 -14.89 10.42 -2.31
C LYS A 28 -13.73 11.38 -2.59
N VAL A 29 -12.53 10.90 -2.31
CA VAL A 29 -11.22 11.47 -2.60
C VAL A 29 -10.44 10.41 -3.37
N PHE A 30 -9.94 10.76 -4.53
CA PHE A 30 -9.25 9.82 -5.42
C PHE A 30 -7.74 10.00 -5.31
N ILE A 31 -7.02 8.90 -5.15
CA ILE A 31 -5.57 8.87 -5.12
C ILE A 31 -5.10 7.86 -6.16
N LEU A 32 -4.30 8.30 -7.12
CA LEU A 32 -3.63 7.44 -8.09
C LEU A 32 -2.21 7.19 -7.57
N GLU A 33 -1.93 5.98 -7.13
CA GLU A 33 -0.69 5.61 -6.46
C GLU A 33 0.24 4.83 -7.40
N GLY A 34 1.54 5.16 -7.47
CA GLY A 34 2.53 4.31 -8.15
C GLY A 34 3.87 5.00 -8.46
N VAL A 35 4.90 4.28 -8.87
CA VAL A 35 6.30 4.76 -8.92
C VAL A 35 6.73 5.52 -10.21
N GLY A 36 5.80 6.17 -10.89
CA GLY A 36 6.08 6.88 -12.16
C GLY A 36 6.12 5.97 -13.41
N SER A 37 6.03 6.57 -14.60
CA SER A 37 5.93 5.88 -15.90
C SER A 37 4.82 4.82 -15.99
N ASN A 38 3.68 5.07 -15.32
CA ASN A 38 2.55 4.12 -15.19
C ASN A 38 1.31 4.56 -15.98
N GLY A 39 1.32 5.75 -16.59
CA GLY A 39 0.15 6.36 -17.23
C GLY A 39 -0.76 7.19 -16.29
N LYS A 40 -0.36 7.40 -15.02
CA LYS A 40 -1.11 8.25 -14.07
C LYS A 40 -1.32 9.67 -14.60
N SER A 41 -0.24 10.34 -14.99
CA SER A 41 -0.28 11.71 -15.49
C SER A 41 -1.15 11.83 -16.74
N VAL A 42 -1.09 10.84 -17.64
CA VAL A 42 -1.96 10.79 -18.83
C VAL A 42 -3.44 10.69 -18.43
N LEU A 43 -3.79 9.81 -17.49
CA LEU A 43 -5.18 9.70 -17.03
C LEU A 43 -5.68 10.99 -16.37
N ILE A 44 -4.86 11.58 -15.49
CA ILE A 44 -5.17 12.85 -14.83
C ILE A 44 -5.44 13.93 -15.88
N GLU A 45 -4.55 14.08 -16.85
CA GLU A 45 -4.67 15.11 -17.89
C GLU A 45 -5.91 14.88 -18.77
N ILE A 46 -6.25 13.63 -19.08
CA ILE A 46 -7.51 13.32 -19.77
C ILE A 46 -8.73 13.76 -18.93
N ILE A 47 -8.75 13.50 -17.63
CA ILE A 47 -9.85 13.93 -16.75
C ILE A 47 -9.94 15.46 -16.69
N GLU A 48 -8.81 16.16 -16.67
CA GLU A 48 -8.79 17.64 -16.75
C GLU A 48 -9.40 18.15 -18.06
N HIS A 49 -9.08 17.52 -19.19
CA HIS A 49 -9.66 17.86 -20.49
C HIS A 49 -11.17 17.57 -20.54
N LEU A 50 -11.63 16.48 -19.93
CA LEU A 50 -13.06 16.17 -19.81
C LEU A 50 -13.81 17.22 -18.96
N CYS A 51 -13.20 17.69 -17.87
CA CYS A 51 -13.76 18.75 -17.02
C CYS A 51 -13.70 20.14 -17.67
N GLY A 52 -12.74 20.36 -18.58
CA GLY A 52 -12.40 21.67 -19.14
C GLY A 52 -11.48 22.45 -18.19
N LYS A 53 -10.37 22.97 -18.72
CA LYS A 53 -9.28 23.57 -17.93
C LYS A 53 -9.73 24.69 -16.98
N GLN A 54 -10.75 25.46 -17.36
CA GLN A 54 -11.33 26.52 -16.53
C GLN A 54 -12.01 26.00 -15.24
N ASN A 55 -12.42 24.73 -15.23
CA ASN A 55 -13.10 24.07 -14.12
C ASN A 55 -12.13 23.27 -13.22
N VAL A 56 -10.83 23.37 -13.48
CA VAL A 56 -9.77 22.68 -12.72
C VAL A 56 -9.00 23.68 -11.84
N SER A 57 -8.60 23.24 -10.65
CA SER A 57 -7.62 23.88 -9.77
C SER A 57 -6.49 22.92 -9.42
N HIS A 58 -5.37 23.45 -8.93
CA HIS A 58 -4.17 22.65 -8.65
C HIS A 58 -3.63 22.80 -7.23
N VAL A 59 -4.52 22.90 -6.25
CA VAL A 59 -4.14 23.06 -4.84
C VAL A 59 -3.54 21.75 -4.33
N ALA A 60 -2.33 21.82 -3.76
CA ALA A 60 -1.66 20.66 -3.19
C ALA A 60 -2.40 20.10 -1.96
N MET A 61 -2.25 18.80 -1.72
CA MET A 61 -3.02 18.11 -0.67
C MET A 61 -2.76 18.68 0.73
N ASN A 62 -1.52 19.08 1.01
CA ASN A 62 -1.08 19.73 2.26
C ASN A 62 -1.61 21.17 2.41
N GLU A 63 -1.75 21.89 1.30
CA GLU A 63 -2.21 23.28 1.24
C GLU A 63 -3.73 23.43 1.41
N LEU A 64 -4.51 22.38 1.21
CA LEU A 64 -5.96 22.40 1.45
C LEU A 64 -6.35 22.79 2.89
N SER A 65 -5.41 22.70 3.84
CA SER A 65 -5.58 23.20 5.21
C SER A 65 -5.61 24.73 5.30
N GLN A 66 -5.04 25.42 4.31
CA GLN A 66 -4.91 26.87 4.27
C GLN A 66 -6.14 27.54 3.64
N PRO A 67 -6.81 28.50 4.31
CA PRO A 67 -7.98 29.20 3.75
C PRO A 67 -7.71 29.91 2.43
N PHE A 68 -6.50 30.44 2.25
CA PHE A 68 -6.10 31.15 1.05
C PHE A 68 -6.03 30.23 -0.17
N ALA A 69 -5.33 29.09 -0.04
CA ALA A 69 -5.23 28.10 -1.11
C ALA A 69 -6.61 27.54 -1.51
N ARG A 70 -7.53 27.38 -0.54
CA ARG A 70 -8.91 26.96 -0.83
C ARG A 70 -9.71 27.97 -1.66
N GLY A 71 -9.27 29.23 -1.78
CA GLY A 71 -9.87 30.21 -2.69
C GLY A 71 -9.83 29.75 -4.15
N GLU A 72 -8.84 28.95 -4.53
CA GLU A 72 -8.72 28.41 -5.89
C GLU A 72 -9.76 27.33 -6.21
N LEU A 73 -10.39 26.73 -5.19
CA LEU A 73 -11.43 25.69 -5.36
C LEU A 73 -12.80 26.28 -5.74
N VAL A 74 -12.94 27.60 -5.67
CA VAL A 74 -14.21 28.28 -5.93
C VAL A 74 -14.62 28.08 -7.40
N GLU A 75 -15.84 27.58 -7.59
CA GLU A 75 -16.44 27.29 -8.90
C GLU A 75 -15.70 26.21 -9.72
N LYS A 76 -14.88 25.38 -9.07
CA LYS A 76 -14.17 24.27 -9.71
C LYS A 76 -14.91 22.95 -9.59
N LEU A 77 -14.83 22.13 -10.63
CA LEU A 77 -15.35 20.76 -10.65
C LEU A 77 -14.30 19.75 -10.20
N LEU A 78 -13.01 20.07 -10.37
CA LEU A 78 -11.91 19.17 -10.08
C LEU A 78 -10.73 19.95 -9.47
N ASN A 79 -10.12 19.38 -8.45
CA ASN A 79 -8.81 19.79 -7.97
C ASN A 79 -7.82 18.64 -8.17
N VAL A 80 -6.71 18.93 -8.84
CA VAL A 80 -5.65 17.97 -9.14
C VAL A 80 -4.35 18.35 -8.45
N SER A 81 -3.66 17.40 -7.84
CA SER A 81 -2.25 17.63 -7.46
C SER A 81 -1.42 16.37 -7.65
N SER A 82 -0.30 16.51 -8.36
CA SER A 82 0.68 15.45 -8.63
C SER A 82 1.98 15.60 -7.83
N GLU A 83 2.17 16.74 -7.18
CA GLU A 83 3.32 17.06 -6.35
C GLU A 83 2.83 17.26 -4.92
N ASN A 84 3.34 16.44 -4.01
CA ASN A 84 2.97 16.54 -2.61
C ASN A 84 4.19 16.33 -1.72
N GLU A 85 4.75 17.43 -1.22
CA GLU A 85 5.73 17.40 -0.14
C GLU A 85 4.99 17.44 1.20
N PHE A 86 5.08 16.38 1.98
CA PHE A 86 4.46 16.31 3.29
C PHE A 86 5.47 16.70 4.36
N SER A 87 5.10 17.69 5.17
CA SER A 87 5.85 18.01 6.40
C SER A 87 5.72 16.88 7.42
N GLU A 88 6.68 16.75 8.33
CA GLU A 88 6.64 15.81 9.48
C GLU A 88 5.36 15.89 10.33
N LYS A 89 4.64 17.02 10.29
CA LYS A 89 3.37 17.21 11.00
C LYS A 89 2.20 16.38 10.44
N GLY A 90 2.40 15.71 9.30
CA GLY A 90 1.40 14.86 8.66
C GLY A 90 0.24 15.61 8.02
N LEU A 91 -0.64 14.87 7.37
CA LEU A 91 -1.78 15.41 6.63
C LEU A 91 -2.90 15.93 7.55
N ASN A 92 -3.36 17.17 7.35
CA ASN A 92 -4.60 17.65 7.96
C ASN A 92 -5.83 17.18 7.16
N THR A 93 -6.44 16.10 7.63
CA THR A 93 -7.57 15.45 6.96
C THR A 93 -8.91 16.15 7.15
N GLN A 94 -9.05 17.10 8.07
CA GLN A 94 -10.35 17.71 8.38
C GLN A 94 -10.93 18.43 7.15
N GLN A 95 -10.11 19.28 6.51
CA GLN A 95 -10.55 20.03 5.34
C GLN A 95 -10.80 19.11 4.14
N ILE A 96 -10.00 18.05 3.98
CA ILE A 96 -10.23 17.03 2.95
C ILE A 96 -11.59 16.35 3.13
N LYS A 97 -11.93 15.95 4.36
CA LYS A 97 -13.22 15.32 4.67
C LYS A 97 -14.40 16.26 4.38
N SER A 98 -14.27 17.53 4.72
CA SER A 98 -15.28 18.56 4.47
C SER A 98 -15.44 18.89 2.99
N ILE A 99 -14.34 19.03 2.26
CA ILE A 99 -14.38 19.28 0.80
C ILE A 99 -15.02 18.08 0.09
N ALA A 100 -14.59 16.86 0.39
CA ALA A 100 -15.16 15.65 -0.20
C ALA A 100 -16.67 15.51 0.09
N ALA A 101 -17.14 16.01 1.23
CA ALA A 101 -18.56 16.00 1.60
C ALA A 101 -19.38 17.14 0.96
N GLY A 102 -18.74 18.16 0.37
CA GLY A 102 -19.41 19.39 -0.03
C GLY A 102 -19.88 20.25 1.15
N ASP A 103 -19.22 20.11 2.30
CA ASP A 103 -19.52 20.89 3.50
C ASP A 103 -19.15 22.36 3.33
N MET A 104 -19.75 23.22 4.15
CA MET A 104 -19.40 24.63 4.20
C MET A 104 -17.97 24.83 4.72
N ILE A 105 -17.08 25.37 3.88
CA ILE A 105 -15.69 25.68 4.25
C ILE A 105 -15.45 27.19 4.27
N ARG A 106 -14.44 27.63 5.03
CA ARG A 106 -13.94 29.00 5.00
C ARG A 106 -12.90 29.14 3.89
N VAL A 107 -13.07 30.14 3.02
CA VAL A 107 -12.13 30.50 1.96
C VAL A 107 -11.73 31.97 2.08
N GLU A 108 -10.52 32.29 1.64
CA GLU A 108 -9.97 33.64 1.66
C GLU A 108 -9.35 33.99 0.30
N ASN A 109 -9.65 35.20 -0.19
CA ASN A 109 -9.05 35.74 -1.41
C ASN A 109 -8.11 36.90 -1.05
N LYS A 110 -7.13 37.14 -1.91
CA LYS A 110 -6.15 38.22 -1.70
C LYS A 110 -6.87 39.56 -1.65
N HIS A 111 -6.66 40.32 -0.59
CA HIS A 111 -7.25 41.66 -0.38
C HIS A 111 -8.77 41.70 -0.21
N GLU A 112 -9.43 40.56 0.00
CA GLU A 112 -10.88 40.49 0.22
C GLU A 112 -11.20 39.93 1.62
N LYS A 113 -12.44 40.13 2.06
CA LYS A 113 -12.93 39.47 3.28
C LYS A 113 -13.18 38.00 2.95
N GLY A 114 -12.66 37.10 3.76
CA GLY A 114 -13.00 35.69 3.62
C GLY A 114 -14.52 35.46 3.71
N PHE A 115 -14.98 34.40 3.06
CA PHE A 115 -16.38 34.01 2.99
C PHE A 115 -16.54 32.50 3.14
N SER A 116 -17.78 32.04 3.27
CA SER A 116 -18.11 30.62 3.36
C SER A 116 -18.52 30.10 1.98
N TYR A 117 -17.90 29.00 1.55
CA TYR A 117 -18.16 28.38 0.25
C TYR A 117 -18.48 26.88 0.38
N ARG A 118 -19.41 26.35 -0.43
CA ARG A 118 -19.69 24.91 -0.54
C ARG A 118 -18.96 24.39 -1.77
N PRO A 119 -17.87 23.63 -1.62
CA PRO A 119 -17.11 23.14 -2.75
C PRO A 119 -17.89 22.02 -3.44
N VAL A 120 -17.85 22.05 -4.77
CA VAL A 120 -18.37 20.97 -5.62
C VAL A 120 -17.24 20.20 -6.29
N CYS A 121 -15.98 20.58 -6.04
CA CYS A 121 -14.82 19.97 -6.68
C CYS A 121 -14.58 18.53 -6.17
N LYS A 122 -14.16 17.64 -7.07
CA LYS A 122 -13.58 16.35 -6.69
C LYS A 122 -12.09 16.55 -6.41
N LEU A 123 -11.58 15.87 -5.39
CA LEU A 123 -10.16 15.85 -5.10
C LEU A 123 -9.53 14.62 -5.77
N LEU A 124 -8.56 14.86 -6.66
CA LEU A 124 -7.80 13.84 -7.38
C LEU A 124 -6.30 14.07 -7.18
N PHE A 125 -5.61 13.11 -6.58
CA PHE A 125 -4.18 13.23 -6.31
C PHE A 125 -3.39 12.17 -7.05
N GLY A 126 -2.32 12.56 -7.74
CA GLY A 126 -1.30 11.66 -8.24
C GLY A 126 -0.16 11.56 -7.21
N MET A 127 0.17 10.36 -6.75
CA MET A 127 1.15 10.17 -5.68
C MET A 127 2.06 8.98 -5.98
N ASN A 128 3.32 9.09 -5.59
CA ASN A 128 4.26 7.96 -5.63
C ASN A 128 4.26 7.17 -4.31
N ALA A 129 4.08 7.88 -3.19
CA ALA A 129 3.93 7.31 -1.86
C ALA A 129 2.76 8.02 -1.16
N LEU A 130 2.01 7.29 -0.34
CA LEU A 130 0.89 7.83 0.41
C LEU A 130 1.39 8.61 1.63
N PRO A 131 0.72 9.69 2.04
CA PRO A 131 1.19 10.52 3.13
C PRO A 131 0.92 9.88 4.48
N ALA A 132 1.83 10.07 5.43
CA ALA A 132 1.52 9.80 6.83
C ALA A 132 0.36 10.69 7.30
N THR A 133 -0.58 10.10 8.04
CA THR A 133 -1.73 10.79 8.62
C THR A 133 -1.94 10.41 10.07
N MET A 134 -2.31 11.40 10.86
CA MET A 134 -2.70 11.18 12.25
C MET A 134 -4.17 10.78 12.40
N ASP A 135 -4.97 10.91 11.33
CA ASP A 135 -6.39 10.57 11.31
C ASP A 135 -6.59 9.08 11.00
N LYS A 136 -6.88 8.32 12.05
CA LYS A 136 -7.11 6.87 11.98
C LYS A 136 -8.60 6.51 11.92
N SER A 137 -9.48 7.49 11.65
CA SER A 137 -10.92 7.29 11.73
C SER A 137 -11.47 6.59 10.48
N HIS A 138 -12.46 5.72 10.67
CA HIS A 138 -13.31 5.23 9.57
C HIS A 138 -13.92 6.39 8.76
N GLY A 139 -14.13 7.54 9.41
CA GLY A 139 -14.41 8.84 8.82
C GLY A 139 -13.58 9.17 7.60
N PHE A 140 -12.26 9.08 7.74
CA PHE A 140 -11.31 9.44 6.71
C PHE A 140 -11.20 8.33 5.66
N PHE A 141 -10.90 7.10 6.08
CA PHE A 141 -10.62 6.00 5.15
C PHE A 141 -11.78 5.66 4.21
N ARG A 142 -13.03 5.73 4.66
CA ARG A 142 -14.19 5.44 3.78
C ARG A 142 -14.33 6.40 2.59
N ARG A 143 -13.68 7.57 2.66
CA ARG A 143 -13.69 8.57 1.58
C ARG A 143 -12.60 8.30 0.56
N LEU A 144 -11.57 7.53 0.89
CA LEU A 144 -10.46 7.27 -0.02
C LEU A 144 -10.87 6.24 -1.08
N VAL A 145 -10.43 6.49 -2.31
CA VAL A 145 -10.39 5.54 -3.41
C VAL A 145 -8.96 5.56 -3.91
N ILE A 146 -8.16 4.58 -3.47
CA ILE A 146 -6.74 4.47 -3.82
C ILE A 146 -6.63 3.50 -5.00
N ILE A 147 -6.28 4.01 -6.16
CA ILE A 147 -6.16 3.25 -7.40
C ILE A 147 -4.68 2.94 -7.62
N PRO A 148 -4.23 1.68 -7.45
CA PRO A 148 -2.83 1.32 -7.61
C PRO A 148 -2.45 1.19 -9.09
N PHE A 149 -1.41 1.90 -9.51
CA PHE A 149 -0.81 1.82 -10.83
C PHE A 149 0.48 0.99 -10.78
N ARG A 150 0.31 -0.33 -10.81
CA ARG A 150 1.41 -1.30 -10.66
C ARG A 150 2.25 -1.51 -11.92
N ARG A 151 1.71 -1.27 -13.12
CA ARG A 151 2.45 -1.46 -14.39
C ARG A 151 3.33 -0.25 -14.69
N VAL A 152 4.61 -0.51 -14.97
CA VAL A 152 5.58 0.48 -15.47
C VAL A 152 5.79 0.25 -16.97
N PHE A 153 5.66 1.31 -17.77
CA PHE A 153 5.94 1.28 -19.20
C PHE A 153 7.37 1.75 -19.44
N LYS A 154 8.17 0.98 -20.19
CA LYS A 154 9.57 1.27 -20.50
C LYS A 154 9.84 1.11 -22.00
N GLY A 155 10.87 1.82 -22.49
CA GLY A 155 11.36 1.66 -23.87
C GLY A 155 10.28 1.88 -24.92
N ALA A 156 10.15 0.93 -25.85
CA ALA A 156 9.19 1.00 -26.95
C ALA A 156 7.71 0.90 -26.51
N GLU A 157 7.43 0.38 -25.31
CA GLU A 157 6.06 0.34 -24.78
C GLU A 157 5.57 1.71 -24.27
N ALA A 158 6.49 2.63 -23.99
CA ALA A 158 6.18 3.97 -23.52
C ALA A 158 5.88 4.89 -24.72
N ASP A 159 4.63 4.88 -25.18
CA ASP A 159 4.18 5.76 -26.25
C ASP A 159 4.15 7.23 -25.78
N LYS A 160 5.12 8.01 -26.24
CA LYS A 160 5.27 9.43 -25.91
C LYS A 160 4.14 10.30 -26.47
N MET A 161 3.44 9.83 -27.50
CA MET A 161 2.34 10.54 -28.16
C MET A 161 0.97 10.04 -27.67
N LEU A 162 0.94 9.19 -26.64
CA LEU A 162 -0.30 8.57 -26.15
C LEU A 162 -1.36 9.60 -25.77
N LEU A 163 -0.96 10.68 -25.10
CA LEU A 163 -1.89 11.74 -24.71
C LEU A 163 -2.55 12.37 -25.93
N GLU A 164 -1.77 12.76 -26.94
CA GLU A 164 -2.30 13.41 -28.15
C GLU A 164 -3.31 12.52 -28.87
N LYS A 165 -3.00 11.22 -29.01
CA LYS A 165 -3.91 10.22 -29.59
C LYS A 165 -5.20 10.09 -28.78
N LEU A 166 -5.11 10.09 -27.45
CA LEU A 166 -6.30 10.00 -26.59
C LEU A 166 -7.14 11.28 -26.62
N LEU A 167 -6.53 12.45 -26.84
CA LEU A 167 -7.25 13.71 -26.99
C LEU A 167 -8.05 13.77 -28.29
N GLU A 168 -7.59 13.11 -29.37
CA GLU A 168 -8.39 12.95 -30.58
C GLU A 168 -9.66 12.10 -30.33
N GLU A 169 -9.58 11.15 -29.41
CA GLU A 169 -10.68 10.25 -29.01
C GLU A 169 -11.50 10.79 -27.82
N LEU A 170 -11.27 12.04 -27.40
CA LEU A 170 -11.90 12.63 -26.21
C LEU A 170 -13.44 12.54 -26.19
N PRO A 171 -14.17 12.73 -27.32
CA PRO A 171 -15.62 12.53 -27.34
C PRO A 171 -16.04 11.08 -27.00
N GLY A 172 -15.28 10.09 -27.44
CA GLY A 172 -15.51 8.67 -27.11
C GLY A 172 -15.20 8.40 -25.64
N ILE A 173 -14.11 8.97 -25.12
CA ILE A 173 -13.75 8.89 -23.70
C ILE A 173 -14.81 9.57 -22.82
N PHE A 174 -15.39 10.68 -23.26
CA PHE A 174 -16.48 11.34 -22.55
C PHE A 174 -17.71 10.45 -22.46
N ASN A 175 -18.12 9.79 -23.56
CA ASN A 175 -19.21 8.82 -23.54
C ASN A 175 -18.92 7.64 -22.60
N PHE A 176 -17.66 7.16 -22.60
CA PHE A 176 -17.20 6.14 -21.65
C PHE A 176 -17.36 6.62 -20.20
N ALA A 177 -16.94 7.84 -19.86
CA ALA A 177 -17.10 8.42 -18.53
C ALA A 177 -18.57 8.59 -18.12
N MET A 178 -19.43 9.05 -19.04
CA MET A 178 -20.86 9.24 -18.77
C MET A 178 -21.59 7.92 -18.49
N GLU A 179 -21.18 6.82 -19.13
CA GLU A 179 -21.70 5.49 -18.83
C GLU A 179 -21.31 5.03 -17.42
N GLY A 180 -20.10 5.35 -16.96
CA GLY A 180 -19.71 5.16 -15.55
C GLY A 180 -20.55 5.98 -14.59
N LEU A 181 -20.77 7.26 -14.90
CA LEU A 181 -21.62 8.15 -14.10
C LEU A 181 -23.07 7.61 -14.00
N ARG A 182 -23.62 7.09 -15.11
CA ARG A 182 -24.96 6.50 -15.13
C ARG A 182 -25.08 5.36 -14.12
N ARG A 183 -24.16 4.40 -14.16
CA ARG A 183 -24.12 3.28 -13.20
C ARG A 183 -23.93 3.76 -11.77
N LEU A 184 -23.05 4.73 -11.55
CA LEU A 184 -22.83 5.32 -10.22
C LEU A 184 -24.10 5.96 -9.66
N ARG A 185 -24.85 6.70 -10.48
CA ARG A 185 -26.15 7.30 -10.10
C ARG A 185 -27.22 6.25 -9.81
N GLU A 186 -27.28 5.19 -10.61
CA GLU A 186 -28.20 4.06 -10.40
C GLU A 186 -27.92 3.33 -9.08
N ARG A 187 -26.67 3.35 -8.61
CA ARG A 187 -26.22 2.80 -7.32
C ARG A 187 -26.22 3.83 -6.19
N ASP A 188 -26.96 4.93 -6.34
CA ASP A 188 -27.05 5.99 -5.34
C ASP A 188 -25.69 6.56 -4.89
N PHE A 189 -24.76 6.73 -5.85
CA PHE A 189 -23.40 7.22 -5.63
C PHE A 189 -22.51 6.28 -4.79
N VAL A 190 -22.87 5.00 -4.71
CA VAL A 190 -22.00 3.93 -4.18
C VAL A 190 -21.14 3.39 -5.32
N PHE A 191 -19.84 3.70 -5.25
CA PHE A 191 -18.83 3.20 -6.17
C PHE A 191 -18.81 1.66 -6.23
N SER A 192 -18.41 1.13 -7.38
CA SER A 192 -18.13 -0.28 -7.55
C SER A 192 -16.97 -0.73 -6.66
N GLU A 193 -16.98 -2.02 -6.30
CA GLU A 193 -15.91 -2.63 -5.52
C GLU A 193 -14.83 -3.19 -6.45
N ALA A 194 -13.58 -3.05 -6.05
CA ALA A 194 -12.43 -3.62 -6.75
C ALA A 194 -11.41 -4.09 -5.71
N VAL A 195 -11.00 -5.36 -5.82
CA VAL A 195 -10.11 -6.00 -4.84
C VAL A 195 -8.81 -5.21 -4.69
N ALA A 196 -8.21 -4.75 -5.79
CA ALA A 196 -6.96 -3.99 -5.76
C ALA A 196 -7.11 -2.64 -5.03
N ILE A 197 -8.27 -1.98 -5.13
CA ILE A 197 -8.54 -0.70 -4.47
C ILE A 197 -8.80 -0.91 -2.98
N GLU A 198 -9.56 -1.96 -2.63
CA GLU A 198 -9.81 -2.33 -1.24
C GLU A 198 -8.50 -2.69 -0.53
N GLN A 199 -7.67 -3.53 -1.15
CA GLN A 199 -6.35 -3.89 -0.64
C GLN A 199 -5.47 -2.64 -0.45
N ALA A 200 -5.41 -1.73 -1.43
CA ALA A 200 -4.62 -0.50 -1.30
C ALA A 200 -5.08 0.38 -0.12
N VAL A 201 -6.40 0.52 0.09
CA VAL A 201 -6.93 1.25 1.25
C VAL A 201 -6.61 0.54 2.56
N ASN A 202 -6.72 -0.79 2.62
CA ASN A 202 -6.44 -1.58 3.82
C ASN A 202 -4.95 -1.57 4.17
N SER A 203 -4.06 -1.69 3.19
CA SER A 203 -2.60 -1.56 3.37
C SER A 203 -2.25 -0.18 3.93
N TYR A 204 -2.75 0.89 3.30
CA TYR A 204 -2.55 2.24 3.81
C TYR A 204 -3.08 2.40 5.24
N LYS A 205 -4.25 1.84 5.53
CA LYS A 205 -4.83 1.89 6.87
C LYS A 205 -3.99 1.14 7.91
N ALA A 206 -3.43 0.00 7.55
CA ALA A 206 -2.56 -0.80 8.41
C ALA A 206 -1.24 -0.07 8.72
N GLU A 207 -0.59 0.50 7.70
CA GLU A 207 0.59 1.37 7.85
C GLU A 207 0.31 2.53 8.81
N GLN A 208 -0.87 3.14 8.68
CA GLN A 208 -1.24 4.27 9.54
C GLN A 208 -1.71 3.83 10.92
N ASN A 209 -2.06 2.58 11.18
CA ASN A 209 -2.56 2.12 12.48
C ASN A 209 -2.15 0.67 12.77
N PRO A 210 -0.99 0.44 13.39
CA PRO A 210 -0.47 -0.90 13.64
C PRO A 210 -1.34 -1.73 14.61
N VAL A 211 -2.33 -1.12 15.28
CA VAL A 211 -3.33 -1.87 16.08
C VAL A 211 -4.24 -2.73 15.21
N ILE A 212 -4.48 -2.35 13.95
CA ILE A 212 -5.35 -3.10 13.03
C ILE A 212 -4.76 -4.45 12.68
N PRO A 213 -3.54 -4.54 12.09
CA PRO A 213 -2.89 -5.82 11.83
C PRO A 213 -2.71 -6.63 13.13
N PHE A 214 -2.35 -5.99 14.25
CA PHE A 214 -2.28 -6.69 15.53
C PHE A 214 -3.59 -7.37 15.94
N VAL A 215 -4.74 -6.67 15.81
CA VAL A 215 -6.05 -7.24 16.14
C VAL A 215 -6.42 -8.34 15.15
N SER A 216 -6.18 -8.11 13.86
CA SER A 216 -6.39 -9.12 12.81
C SER A 216 -5.65 -10.41 13.14
N ASP A 217 -4.38 -10.31 13.51
CA ASP A 217 -3.47 -11.45 13.58
C ASP A 217 -3.49 -12.14 14.93
N PHE A 218 -3.72 -11.41 16.03
CA PHE A 218 -3.56 -11.94 17.39
C PHE A 218 -4.83 -11.93 18.22
N VAL A 219 -5.94 -11.34 17.75
CA VAL A 219 -7.16 -11.22 18.55
C VAL A 219 -8.34 -11.92 17.88
N GLU A 220 -9.05 -12.73 18.65
CA GLU A 220 -10.26 -13.44 18.21
C GLU A 220 -11.40 -13.22 19.17
N GLN A 221 -12.62 -13.36 18.63
CA GLN A 221 -13.79 -13.52 19.47
C GLN A 221 -13.68 -14.85 20.22
N GLY A 222 -13.65 -14.76 21.55
CA GLY A 222 -13.69 -15.88 22.46
C GLY A 222 -15.12 -16.24 22.89
N THR A 223 -15.22 -17.22 23.78
CA THR A 223 -16.43 -17.59 24.52
C THR A 223 -16.57 -16.75 25.79
N ASP A 224 -17.69 -16.83 26.49
CA ASP A 224 -17.94 -16.07 27.73
C ASP A 224 -16.93 -16.38 28.86
N ASP A 225 -16.31 -17.56 28.82
CA ASP A 225 -15.28 -17.99 29.76
C ASP A 225 -13.89 -17.44 29.41
N ASP A 226 -13.69 -17.01 28.17
CA ASP A 226 -12.44 -16.43 27.71
C ASP A 226 -12.30 -14.99 28.17
N ARG A 227 -11.11 -14.65 28.66
CA ARG A 227 -10.78 -13.30 29.09
C ARG A 227 -9.32 -12.98 28.85
N VAL A 228 -9.04 -11.75 28.43
CA VAL A 228 -7.68 -11.25 28.25
C VAL A 228 -7.38 -10.16 29.25
N ASN A 229 -6.22 -10.25 29.92
CA ASN A 229 -5.74 -9.19 30.79
C ASN A 229 -5.38 -7.95 29.96
N LYS A 230 -5.90 -6.77 30.33
CA LYS A 230 -5.64 -5.53 29.60
C LYS A 230 -4.17 -5.15 29.54
N ASN A 231 -3.41 -5.37 30.61
CA ASN A 231 -1.98 -5.06 30.63
C ASN A 231 -1.22 -6.02 29.74
N GLU A 232 -1.49 -7.33 29.84
CA GLU A 232 -0.86 -8.35 29.00
C GLU A 232 -1.09 -8.09 27.50
N LEU A 233 -2.33 -7.76 27.11
CA LEU A 233 -2.67 -7.41 25.74
C LEU A 233 -1.89 -6.18 25.27
N PHE A 234 -1.84 -5.14 26.09
CA PHE A 234 -1.11 -3.92 25.75
C PHE A 234 0.40 -4.17 25.65
N ASP A 235 0.98 -4.96 26.56
CA ASP A 235 2.40 -5.28 26.56
C ASP A 235 2.75 -6.17 25.36
N ARG A 236 1.89 -7.14 25.01
CA ARG A 236 2.02 -7.96 23.80
C ARG A 236 2.00 -7.10 22.54
N PHE A 237 1.11 -6.11 22.48
CA PHE A 237 1.06 -5.14 21.39
C PHE A 237 2.35 -4.30 21.31
N GLN A 238 2.86 -3.79 22.43
CA GLN A 238 4.11 -3.01 22.45
C GLN A 238 5.29 -3.82 21.93
N THR A 239 5.43 -5.07 22.37
CA THR A 239 6.48 -5.98 21.91
C THR A 239 6.34 -6.24 20.43
N TRP A 240 5.13 -6.52 19.95
CA TRP A 240 4.88 -6.74 18.53
C TRP A 240 5.24 -5.50 17.69
N CYS A 241 4.84 -4.29 18.09
CA CYS A 241 5.25 -3.07 17.38
C CYS A 241 6.77 -2.91 17.29
N ARG A 242 7.51 -3.19 18.37
CA ARG A 242 8.98 -3.11 18.34
C ARG A 242 9.58 -4.12 17.37
N GLN A 243 9.03 -5.33 17.31
CA GLN A 243 9.45 -6.37 16.36
C GLN A 243 9.16 -6.00 14.90
N GLN A 244 8.12 -5.21 14.65
CA GLN A 244 7.76 -4.72 13.31
C GLN A 244 8.45 -3.40 12.92
N GLY A 245 9.34 -2.85 13.76
CA GLY A 245 9.95 -1.54 13.51
C GLY A 245 9.04 -0.32 13.76
N GLU A 246 7.82 -0.52 14.28
CA GLU A 246 6.78 0.48 14.57
C GLU A 246 7.05 1.26 15.88
N THR A 247 8.26 1.81 16.00
CA THR A 247 8.79 2.40 17.24
C THR A 247 8.09 3.70 17.65
N ASP A 248 7.67 4.53 16.69
CA ASP A 248 6.95 5.78 16.93
C ASP A 248 5.56 5.55 17.52
N PHE A 249 4.81 4.60 16.97
CA PHE A 249 3.49 4.28 17.50
C PHE A 249 3.57 3.59 18.86
N ALA A 250 4.55 2.71 19.06
CA ALA A 250 4.84 2.10 20.36
C ALA A 250 5.16 3.17 21.42
N SER A 251 6.04 4.11 21.10
CA SER A 251 6.41 5.24 21.97
C SER A 251 5.20 6.11 22.33
N ARG A 252 4.36 6.46 21.34
CA ARG A 252 3.17 7.29 21.56
C ARG A 252 2.13 6.61 22.44
N THR A 253 1.85 5.33 22.19
CA THR A 253 0.87 4.56 22.98
C THR A 253 1.38 4.21 24.37
N SER A 254 2.69 4.10 24.55
CA SER A 254 3.33 4.05 25.87
C SER A 254 3.10 5.33 26.67
N ARG A 255 3.20 6.51 26.03
CA ARG A 255 2.94 7.82 26.67
C ARG A 255 1.46 8.06 26.99
N ASP A 256 0.55 7.65 26.10
CA ASP A 256 -0.90 7.72 26.35
C ASP A 256 -1.62 6.44 25.93
N ARG A 257 -1.87 5.57 26.92
CA ARG A 257 -2.58 4.29 26.71
C ARG A 257 -4.01 4.47 26.17
N ARG A 258 -4.64 5.64 26.32
CA ARG A 258 -5.99 5.89 25.78
C ARG A 258 -6.00 5.88 24.25
N VAL A 259 -4.90 6.28 23.64
CA VAL A 259 -4.70 6.23 22.18
C VAL A 259 -4.79 4.79 21.69
N PHE A 260 -4.10 3.87 22.38
CA PHE A 260 -4.18 2.44 22.08
C PHE A 260 -5.60 1.91 22.24
N TRP A 261 -6.23 2.11 23.41
CA TRP A 261 -7.55 1.53 23.69
C TRP A 261 -8.65 2.06 22.78
N THR A 262 -8.53 3.31 22.30
CA THR A 262 -9.43 3.87 21.29
C THR A 262 -9.23 3.20 19.94
N ALA A 263 -7.98 3.04 19.50
CA ALA A 263 -7.65 2.35 18.25
C ALA A 263 -8.03 0.87 18.28
N PHE A 264 -7.83 0.21 19.42
CA PHE A 264 -8.17 -1.20 19.64
C PHE A 264 -9.68 -1.45 19.51
N ARG A 265 -10.50 -0.60 20.15
CA ARG A 265 -11.96 -0.69 20.01
C ARG A 265 -12.42 -0.53 18.56
N ASN A 266 -11.83 0.40 17.82
CA ASN A 266 -12.17 0.60 16.42
C ASN A 266 -11.77 -0.60 15.55
N ALA A 267 -10.58 -1.17 15.81
CA ALA A 267 -10.11 -2.36 15.12
C ALA A 267 -10.99 -3.59 15.40
N LEU A 268 -11.51 -3.76 16.62
CA LEU A 268 -12.47 -4.83 16.93
C LEU A 268 -13.77 -4.70 16.14
N LEU A 269 -14.36 -3.50 16.12
CA LEU A 269 -15.59 -3.24 15.37
C LEU A 269 -15.42 -3.53 13.87
N GLU A 270 -14.26 -3.21 13.33
CA GLU A 270 -13.90 -3.47 11.95
C GLU A 270 -13.70 -4.96 11.65
N ALA A 271 -13.07 -5.69 12.57
CA ALA A 271 -12.94 -7.15 12.49
C ALA A 271 -14.27 -7.90 12.74
N GLY A 272 -15.38 -7.18 12.97
CA GLY A 272 -16.67 -7.78 13.32
C GLY A 272 -16.69 -8.40 14.73
N ILE A 273 -15.69 -8.11 15.57
CA ILE A 273 -15.59 -8.64 16.93
C ILE A 273 -16.39 -7.72 17.87
N PRO A 274 -17.34 -8.26 18.66
CA PRO A 274 -18.10 -7.48 19.64
C PRO A 274 -17.17 -6.77 20.64
N ILE A 275 -17.53 -5.55 21.05
CA ILE A 275 -16.76 -4.83 22.06
C ILE A 275 -16.88 -5.58 23.40
N PRO A 276 -15.76 -6.04 23.99
CA PRO A 276 -15.79 -6.82 25.21
C PRO A 276 -16.21 -5.98 26.42
N GLU A 277 -16.87 -6.62 27.38
CA GLU A 277 -17.07 -6.04 28.70
C GLU A 277 -15.75 -6.03 29.50
N GLU A 278 -15.47 -4.90 30.15
CA GLU A 278 -14.35 -4.78 31.08
C GLU A 278 -14.81 -5.13 32.50
N ARG A 279 -14.20 -6.15 33.11
CA ARG A 279 -14.44 -6.54 34.51
C ARG A 279 -13.15 -6.54 35.30
N GLN A 280 -13.25 -6.21 36.58
CA GLN A 280 -12.11 -6.21 37.50
C GLN A 280 -12.11 -7.50 38.34
N SER A 281 -10.95 -8.14 38.45
CA SER A 281 -10.75 -9.32 39.29
C SER A 281 -9.34 -9.26 39.87
N ASN A 282 -9.21 -9.39 41.20
CA ASN A 282 -7.93 -9.37 41.92
C ASN A 282 -7.05 -8.14 41.59
N GLY A 283 -7.67 -6.96 41.45
CA GLY A 283 -6.95 -5.71 41.11
C GLY A 283 -6.57 -5.55 39.63
N LEU A 284 -6.75 -6.59 38.81
CA LEU A 284 -6.48 -6.59 37.38
C LEU A 284 -7.77 -6.39 36.58
N ARG A 285 -7.63 -5.80 35.39
CA ARG A 285 -8.75 -5.55 34.47
C ARG A 285 -8.70 -6.52 33.31
N PHE A 286 -9.82 -7.18 33.04
CA PHE A 286 -9.96 -8.19 32.00
C PHE A 286 -11.02 -7.78 30.98
N LEU A 287 -10.77 -8.09 29.72
CA LEU A 287 -11.71 -8.00 28.62
C LEU A 287 -12.31 -9.39 28.39
N HIS A 288 -13.61 -9.55 28.63
CA HIS A 288 -14.32 -10.82 28.49
C HIS A 288 -14.79 -11.07 27.06
N GLY A 289 -14.83 -12.35 26.64
CA GLY A 289 -15.25 -12.73 25.30
C GLY A 289 -14.17 -12.52 24.22
N LEU A 290 -12.90 -12.35 24.64
CA LEU A 290 -11.76 -12.25 23.73
C LEU A 290 -10.74 -13.35 24.01
N LYS A 291 -10.09 -13.82 22.93
CA LYS A 291 -8.85 -14.60 23.00
C LYS A 291 -7.69 -13.80 22.43
N LEU A 292 -6.55 -13.89 23.10
CA LEU A 292 -5.27 -13.39 22.61
C LEU A 292 -4.43 -14.59 22.18
N LEU A 293 -4.11 -14.65 20.90
CA LEU A 293 -3.35 -15.74 20.30
C LEU A 293 -1.85 -15.59 20.60
N LYS A 294 -1.18 -16.73 20.79
CA LYS A 294 0.27 -16.77 21.00
C LYS A 294 1.04 -16.58 19.69
N GLU A 295 0.44 -16.99 18.58
CA GLU A 295 0.98 -16.93 17.22
C GLU A 295 -0.01 -16.18 16.33
N ALA A 296 0.48 -15.59 15.24
CA ALA A 296 -0.38 -14.91 14.28
C ALA A 296 -1.30 -15.91 13.59
N LYS A 297 -2.53 -15.52 13.27
CA LYS A 297 -3.41 -16.32 12.41
C LYS A 297 -2.69 -16.59 11.08
N GLN A 298 -2.54 -17.85 10.71
CA GLN A 298 -2.19 -18.20 9.33
C GLN A 298 -3.31 -17.69 8.43
N SER A 299 -3.00 -16.77 7.53
CA SER A 299 -3.96 -16.23 6.58
C SER A 299 -4.36 -17.35 5.61
N ILE A 300 -5.60 -17.84 5.70
CA ILE A 300 -6.18 -18.75 4.69
C ILE A 300 -6.46 -17.89 3.45
N VAL A 301 -5.57 -17.96 2.47
CA VAL A 301 -5.83 -17.53 1.07
C VAL A 301 -5.63 -18.75 0.18
N ASP A 302 -6.44 -19.80 0.40
CA ASP A 302 -6.49 -21.00 -0.46
C ASP A 302 -7.90 -21.60 -0.46
N ILE A 303 -8.90 -20.84 -0.91
CA ILE A 303 -10.22 -21.40 -1.28
C ILE A 303 -10.77 -20.67 -2.50
N PHE A 304 -10.07 -20.71 -3.63
CA PHE A 304 -10.70 -20.47 -4.94
C PHE A 304 -10.03 -21.29 -6.05
N GLY A 305 -10.65 -22.43 -6.38
CA GLY A 305 -10.85 -22.85 -7.77
C GLY A 305 -9.82 -23.77 -8.43
N GLU A 306 -9.84 -25.06 -8.08
CA GLU A 306 -9.55 -26.09 -9.09
C GLU A 306 -10.84 -26.36 -9.87
N SER A 307 -10.87 -25.96 -11.14
CA SER A 307 -11.77 -26.52 -12.13
C SER A 307 -10.97 -27.46 -13.03
N ASP A 308 -11.49 -28.68 -13.16
CA ASP A 308 -11.11 -29.72 -14.12
C ASP A 308 -10.66 -29.16 -15.48
N ASP A 309 -9.60 -29.74 -16.06
CA ASP A 309 -9.71 -30.28 -17.42
C ASP A 309 -8.58 -31.26 -17.81
N ALA A 310 -9.06 -32.39 -18.33
CA ALA A 310 -8.54 -33.24 -19.40
C ALA A 310 -7.26 -34.09 -19.22
N ALA A 311 -7.51 -35.39 -19.08
CA ALA A 311 -6.62 -36.50 -19.40
C ALA A 311 -6.25 -36.58 -20.90
N THR A 312 -5.02 -37.01 -21.19
CA THR A 312 -4.71 -37.83 -22.38
C THR A 312 -3.47 -38.68 -22.14
N GLU A 313 -3.61 -40.00 -22.28
CA GLU A 313 -2.54 -41.00 -22.25
C GLU A 313 -1.73 -41.03 -23.57
N THR A 314 -0.42 -41.31 -23.52
CA THR A 314 0.24 -42.47 -24.17
C THR A 314 1.78 -42.49 -23.96
N ALA A 315 2.24 -43.48 -23.18
CA ALA A 315 3.33 -44.49 -23.33
C ALA A 315 4.67 -44.22 -24.12
N PRO A 316 5.71 -45.09 -24.03
CA PRO A 316 6.93 -44.79 -23.26
C PRO A 316 8.26 -44.96 -24.02
N GLY A 317 9.32 -44.33 -23.50
CA GLY A 317 10.70 -44.80 -23.64
C GLY A 317 11.64 -43.90 -24.42
N GLN A 318 12.58 -43.27 -23.71
CA GLN A 318 14.03 -43.34 -23.98
C GLN A 318 14.78 -42.74 -22.79
N ARG A 319 15.71 -43.53 -22.24
CA ARG A 319 16.66 -43.08 -21.21
C ARG A 319 17.78 -42.31 -21.90
N GLU A 320 17.82 -41.00 -21.68
CA GLU A 320 19.03 -40.19 -21.80
C GLU A 320 19.17 -39.35 -20.52
N SER A 321 20.40 -39.20 -20.07
CA SER A 321 20.82 -38.53 -18.85
C SER A 321 20.29 -37.08 -18.78
N GLN A 322 19.30 -36.83 -17.93
CA GLN A 322 18.88 -35.48 -17.57
C GLN A 322 19.58 -35.07 -16.27
N ALA A 323 20.48 -34.09 -16.37
CA ALA A 323 20.63 -33.12 -15.31
C ALA A 323 19.27 -32.43 -15.15
N ASN A 324 18.73 -32.42 -13.94
CA ASN A 324 17.41 -31.87 -13.62
C ASN A 324 17.28 -30.43 -14.13
N SER A 325 16.60 -30.27 -15.26
CA SER A 325 16.22 -28.99 -15.82
C SER A 325 14.85 -28.59 -15.27
N GLY A 326 14.80 -27.44 -14.58
CA GLY A 326 13.68 -26.51 -14.72
C GLY A 326 12.51 -26.68 -13.77
N GLN A 327 12.74 -26.79 -12.46
CA GLN A 327 11.72 -26.40 -11.49
C GLN A 327 12.14 -25.05 -10.90
N LYS A 328 11.48 -23.98 -11.33
CA LYS A 328 11.66 -22.68 -10.68
C LYS A 328 11.09 -22.76 -9.28
N VAL A 329 11.88 -22.36 -8.30
CA VAL A 329 11.51 -22.40 -6.88
C VAL A 329 11.51 -20.97 -6.39
N THR A 330 10.45 -20.57 -5.70
CA THR A 330 10.34 -19.25 -5.09
C THR A 330 10.84 -19.32 -3.66
N ALA A 331 11.74 -18.43 -3.29
CA ALA A 331 12.30 -18.36 -1.94
C ALA A 331 12.19 -16.95 -1.40
N ARG A 332 11.92 -16.83 -0.09
CA ARG A 332 12.03 -15.57 0.63
C ARG A 332 13.43 -15.45 1.18
N VAL A 333 14.18 -14.49 0.65
CA VAL A 333 15.59 -14.31 0.96
C VAL A 333 15.76 -13.10 1.85
N THR A 334 16.52 -13.25 2.93
CA THR A 334 16.96 -12.17 3.80
C THR A 334 18.38 -11.78 3.45
N VAL A 335 18.57 -10.53 3.03
CA VAL A 335 19.89 -9.94 2.80
C VAL A 335 20.25 -9.10 4.02
N GLY A 336 21.42 -9.36 4.63
CA GLY A 336 21.96 -8.57 5.74
C GLY A 336 23.16 -7.74 5.30
N GLY A 337 23.21 -6.47 5.70
CA GLY A 337 24.33 -5.56 5.44
C GLY A 337 24.86 -4.96 6.73
N ARG A 338 26.16 -4.63 6.78
CA ARG A 338 26.75 -3.78 7.82
C ARG A 338 26.83 -2.34 7.31
N PHE A 339 26.45 -1.38 8.14
CA PHE A 339 26.65 0.04 7.86
C PHE A 339 28.14 0.40 8.01
N GLY A 340 28.76 0.85 6.92
CA GLY A 340 30.10 1.45 6.96
C GLY A 340 30.28 2.39 5.77
N GLU A 341 30.84 3.58 6.00
CA GLU A 341 31.28 4.46 4.92
C GLU A 341 32.35 3.74 4.09
N LEU A 342 32.26 3.85 2.76
CA LEU A 342 33.30 3.45 1.82
C LEU A 342 34.57 4.27 2.12
N LEU A 343 35.44 3.73 2.97
CA LEU A 343 36.83 4.17 3.02
C LEU A 343 37.57 3.48 1.88
N GLU A 344 38.17 4.29 1.01
CA GLU A 344 39.05 3.82 -0.06
C GLU A 344 40.22 3.00 0.50
N GLU A 345 40.51 1.93 -0.24
CA GLU A 345 41.76 1.14 -0.27
C GLU A 345 42.02 0.05 0.79
N ASP A 346 42.29 -1.14 0.22
CA ASP A 346 43.17 -2.23 0.67
C ASP A 346 43.02 -2.79 2.08
N SER A 347 42.57 -4.05 2.17
CA SER A 347 43.45 -5.21 2.45
C SER A 347 42.67 -6.44 2.94
N ASN A 348 43.24 -7.62 2.64
CA ASN A 348 42.78 -8.96 3.03
C ASN A 348 42.62 -9.14 4.55
N GLU A 349 41.47 -8.79 5.12
CA GLU A 349 41.08 -9.27 6.45
C GLU A 349 39.84 -10.18 6.36
N ARG A 350 40.02 -11.45 6.76
CA ARG A 350 38.91 -12.34 7.11
C ARG A 350 38.23 -11.76 8.36
N LEU A 351 37.15 -11.03 8.17
CA LEU A 351 36.29 -10.58 9.27
C LEU A 351 35.42 -11.76 9.72
N SER A 352 35.80 -12.39 10.85
CA SER A 352 34.95 -13.32 11.58
C SER A 352 33.99 -12.52 12.47
N GLY A 353 32.67 -12.59 12.22
CA GLY A 353 31.64 -11.91 13.01
C GLY A 353 30.57 -12.89 13.51
N ASN A 354 30.24 -12.79 14.80
CA ASN A 354 29.25 -13.61 15.52
C ASN A 354 27.79 -13.28 15.11
N GLU A 355 26.89 -14.24 15.33
CA GLU A 355 25.48 -14.27 14.88
C GLU A 355 24.49 -13.32 15.61
N ASP A 356 24.95 -12.41 16.48
CA ASP A 356 24.09 -11.64 17.40
C ASP A 356 24.23 -10.10 17.30
N ASP A 357 24.59 -9.52 16.15
CA ASP A 357 24.73 -8.05 16.01
C ASP A 357 23.41 -7.34 15.61
N GLU A 358 22.99 -6.35 16.42
CA GLU A 358 21.73 -5.57 16.36
C GLU A 358 21.62 -4.55 15.20
N ASP A 359 22.61 -4.46 14.29
CA ASP A 359 22.71 -3.40 13.28
C ASP A 359 22.57 -3.87 11.81
N CYS A 360 21.83 -4.95 11.55
CA CYS A 360 21.55 -5.44 10.20
C CYS A 360 20.13 -5.06 9.75
N GLU A 361 20.00 -4.20 8.72
CA GLU A 361 18.72 -4.05 8.02
C GLU A 361 18.41 -5.31 7.21
N VAL A 362 17.20 -5.84 7.37
CA VAL A 362 16.73 -7.09 6.77
C VAL A 362 15.79 -6.77 5.63
N PHE A 363 16.22 -7.07 4.41
CA PHE A 363 15.37 -6.95 3.22
C PHE A 363 14.86 -8.33 2.84
N ALA A 364 13.53 -8.49 2.77
CA ALA A 364 12.88 -9.70 2.30
C ALA A 364 12.49 -9.52 0.84
N LEU A 365 13.09 -10.32 -0.05
CA LEU A 365 12.77 -10.35 -1.47
C LEU A 365 12.25 -11.74 -1.84
N GLU A 366 11.22 -11.78 -2.68
CA GLU A 366 10.68 -12.99 -3.28
C GLU A 366 11.15 -13.04 -4.73
N GLU A 367 12.04 -13.99 -5.05
CA GLU A 367 12.67 -14.10 -6.37
C GLU A 367 12.54 -15.52 -6.92
N GLU A 368 12.39 -15.63 -8.24
CA GLU A 368 12.37 -16.91 -8.95
C GLU A 368 13.79 -17.44 -9.17
N TRP A 369 14.05 -18.69 -8.79
CA TRP A 369 15.37 -19.30 -8.93
C TRP A 369 15.44 -20.37 -10.03
N ASP A 370 16.47 -20.34 -10.87
CA ASP A 370 16.72 -21.29 -11.97
C ASP A 370 17.79 -22.36 -11.68
N HIS A 371 18.16 -22.57 -10.40
CA HIS A 371 19.21 -23.47 -9.90
C HIS A 371 20.67 -23.07 -10.19
N GLU A 372 20.94 -22.30 -11.25
CA GLU A 372 22.31 -21.89 -11.59
C GLU A 372 22.67 -20.52 -11.02
N SER A 373 21.71 -19.59 -10.99
CA SER A 373 21.95 -18.28 -10.39
C SER A 373 20.70 -17.59 -9.85
N ILE A 374 20.86 -16.82 -8.78
CA ILE A 374 19.83 -15.87 -8.31
C ILE A 374 20.40 -14.48 -8.49
N GLN A 375 19.69 -13.60 -9.19
CA GLN A 375 20.06 -12.20 -9.32
C GLN A 375 19.14 -11.32 -8.49
N PHE A 376 19.74 -10.48 -7.65
CA PHE A 376 19.03 -9.44 -6.91
C PHE A 376 19.33 -8.08 -7.54
N ASP A 377 18.29 -7.32 -7.86
CA ASP A 377 18.42 -5.92 -8.26
C ASP A 377 18.59 -5.06 -6.99
N LEU A 378 19.79 -4.52 -6.81
CA LEU A 378 20.14 -3.75 -5.61
C LEU A 378 19.81 -2.26 -5.74
N ASN A 379 19.23 -1.80 -6.85
CA ASN A 379 19.00 -0.36 -7.07
C ASN A 379 17.92 0.23 -6.14
N TYR A 380 17.14 -0.62 -5.46
CA TYR A 380 16.18 -0.22 -4.44
C TYR A 380 16.81 -0.12 -3.04
N LEU A 381 18.04 -0.61 -2.88
CA LEU A 381 18.76 -0.63 -1.62
C LEU A 381 19.76 0.54 -1.59
N PRO A 382 19.92 1.23 -0.45
CA PRO A 382 20.94 2.26 -0.33
C PRO A 382 22.33 1.65 -0.62
N ALA A 383 23.21 2.40 -1.30
CA ALA A 383 24.55 1.93 -1.68
C ALA A 383 25.37 1.52 -0.46
N GLN A 384 25.41 0.22 -0.14
CA GLN A 384 25.96 -0.33 1.09
C GLN A 384 26.63 -1.69 0.87
N ILE A 385 27.55 -2.06 1.76
CA ILE A 385 28.34 -3.29 1.68
C ILE A 385 27.56 -4.43 2.33
N PHE A 386 27.12 -5.40 1.52
CA PHE A 386 26.42 -6.59 2.00
C PHE A 386 27.40 -7.62 2.57
N HIS A 387 27.17 -8.09 3.79
CA HIS A 387 27.94 -9.15 4.44
C HIS A 387 27.00 -10.32 4.72
N GLY A 388 26.73 -11.11 3.68
CA GLY A 388 25.97 -12.36 3.77
C GLY A 388 24.51 -12.25 3.31
N ILE A 389 24.06 -13.29 2.61
CA ILE A 389 22.66 -13.52 2.25
C ILE A 389 22.23 -14.84 2.85
N GLN A 390 21.09 -14.86 3.54
CA GLN A 390 20.50 -16.06 4.11
C GLN A 390 19.10 -16.26 3.55
N VAL A 391 18.80 -17.45 3.02
CA VAL A 391 17.41 -17.83 2.71
C VAL A 391 16.73 -18.22 4.02
N ARG A 392 15.68 -17.50 4.40
CA ARG A 392 14.91 -17.80 5.63
C ARG A 392 13.82 -18.82 5.39
N GLU A 393 13.23 -18.84 4.19
CA GLU A 393 12.06 -19.67 3.91
C GLU A 393 11.99 -20.05 2.42
N TRP A 394 11.70 -21.32 2.15
CA TRP A 394 11.40 -21.85 0.81
C TRP A 394 9.89 -21.91 0.65
N LEU A 395 9.34 -21.17 -0.30
CA LEU A 395 7.89 -21.11 -0.51
C LEU A 395 7.38 -22.36 -1.25
N ASP A 396 8.21 -22.90 -2.16
CA ASP A 396 7.89 -24.12 -2.93
C ASP A 396 8.62 -25.38 -2.41
N GLY A 397 9.09 -25.35 -1.16
CA GLY A 397 9.85 -26.44 -0.52
C GLY A 397 11.37 -26.37 -0.78
N LYS A 398 12.17 -26.86 0.18
CA LYS A 398 13.64 -26.82 0.10
C LYS A 398 14.14 -27.86 -0.93
N PRO A 399 14.95 -27.48 -1.94
CA PRO A 399 15.52 -28.44 -2.88
C PRO A 399 16.46 -29.45 -2.18
N GLU A 400 16.33 -30.73 -2.49
CA GLU A 400 17.04 -31.84 -1.80
C GLU A 400 18.57 -31.75 -1.87
N HIS A 401 19.13 -30.99 -2.82
CA HIS A 401 20.57 -30.81 -3.03
C HIS A 401 21.08 -29.41 -2.67
N PHE A 402 20.34 -28.66 -1.85
CA PHE A 402 20.69 -27.29 -1.50
C PHE A 402 21.70 -27.20 -0.34
N ASP A 403 22.94 -26.82 -0.67
CA ASP A 403 24.03 -26.54 0.27
C ASP A 403 24.61 -25.14 0.03
N PHE A 404 24.44 -24.23 1.01
CA PHE A 404 24.91 -22.84 0.92
C PHE A 404 26.44 -22.74 0.84
N ASP A 405 27.17 -23.73 1.34
CA ASP A 405 28.63 -23.67 1.43
C ASP A 405 29.32 -23.68 0.06
N ASN A 406 28.59 -24.07 -1.00
CA ASN A 406 29.11 -24.13 -2.37
C ASN A 406 28.84 -22.87 -3.20
N TYR A 407 27.95 -21.97 -2.76
CA TYR A 407 27.58 -20.79 -3.55
C TYR A 407 28.48 -19.59 -3.23
N ARG A 408 28.84 -18.82 -4.26
CA ARG A 408 29.60 -17.57 -4.11
C ARG A 408 28.82 -16.35 -4.57
N PHE A 409 29.02 -15.25 -3.84
CA PHE A 409 28.51 -13.94 -4.18
C PHE A 409 29.35 -13.30 -5.27
N HIS A 410 28.71 -12.85 -6.34
CA HIS A 410 29.31 -12.05 -7.38
C HIS A 410 28.56 -10.72 -7.50
N LEU A 411 29.20 -9.65 -7.04
CA LEU A 411 28.77 -8.28 -7.31
C LEU A 411 29.17 -7.91 -8.75
N SER A 412 28.21 -7.42 -9.53
CA SER A 412 28.45 -6.96 -10.90
C SER A 412 27.73 -5.63 -11.13
N SER A 413 28.32 -4.77 -11.96
CA SER A 413 27.67 -3.53 -12.39
C SER A 413 27.51 -3.52 -13.91
N TRP A 414 26.32 -3.16 -14.37
CA TRP A 414 26.03 -3.06 -15.80
C TRP A 414 25.09 -1.88 -16.05
N GLY A 415 25.45 -0.99 -16.99
CA GLY A 415 24.63 0.18 -17.33
C GLY A 415 24.38 1.18 -16.18
N GLY A 416 25.22 1.19 -15.14
CA GLY A 416 25.03 2.02 -13.93
C GLY A 416 24.17 1.38 -12.85
N GLN A 417 23.68 0.15 -13.06
CA GLN A 417 22.94 -0.65 -12.08
C GLN A 417 23.87 -1.64 -11.39
N GLN A 418 23.68 -1.88 -10.08
CA GLN A 418 24.41 -2.90 -9.32
C GLN A 418 23.53 -4.14 -9.08
N PHE A 419 24.13 -5.32 -9.27
CA PHE A 419 23.49 -6.61 -9.08
C PHE A 419 24.37 -7.50 -8.21
N VAL A 420 23.75 -8.23 -7.29
CA VAL A 420 24.39 -9.39 -6.66
C VAL A 420 23.82 -10.64 -7.30
N SER A 421 24.71 -11.47 -7.83
CA SER A 421 24.36 -12.82 -8.27
C SER A 421 24.93 -13.85 -7.31
N LEU A 422 24.09 -14.75 -6.80
CA LEU A 422 24.55 -16.02 -6.25
C LEU A 422 24.81 -16.95 -7.43
N ARG A 423 25.99 -17.57 -7.49
CA ARG A 423 26.27 -18.66 -8.45
C ARG A 423 26.79 -19.88 -7.70
N CYS A 424 26.37 -21.07 -8.15
CA CYS A 424 26.90 -22.35 -7.69
C CYS A 424 28.37 -22.52 -8.12
#